data_AF-A0A931VL09-F1
#
_entry.id   AF-A0A931VL09-F1
#
_cell.length_a   1.000
_cell.length_b   1.000
_cell.length_c   1.000
_cell.angle_alpha   90.00
_cell.angle_beta   90.00
_cell.angle_gamma   90.00
#
_symmetry.space_group_name_H-M   'P 1'
#
loop_
_entity.id
_entity.type
_entity.pdbx_description
1 polymer ?
#
loop_
_entity_poly.entity_id
_entity_poly.type
_entity_poly.pdbx_seq_one_letter_code
_entity_poly.pdbx_strand_id
1 'polypeptide(L)'
;MKNFGEILLISCYELGHQPMGISMPLGFLQRAGYLPDIIDLSVDRLDHQKISRARFIGISVPMHTALRLGARVAGEVRKVKPDAHICFFGLYASLNAEYLLAHGADSTIGGEFETPLVELINALLKEGISQIKGVSFKKPYFPSLSGAPFVWTARPNAASAASSLRRARTKRKTTDRRICRNQPGVPAYLFTLPHYPCL
;
A
#
# COMPACT_ATOMS: atom_id res chain seq x y z
N MET A 1 -22.18 18.06 13.94
CA MET A 1 -21.62 17.07 12.99
C MET A 1 -20.29 17.61 12.50
N LYS A 2 -19.26 16.76 12.34
CA LYS A 2 -18.00 17.22 11.75
C LYS A 2 -18.21 17.45 10.25
N ASN A 3 -17.55 18.46 9.70
CA ASN A 3 -17.86 19.12 8.43
C ASN A 3 -17.92 18.15 7.22
N PHE A 4 -18.92 18.37 6.35
CA PHE A 4 -19.09 17.62 5.10
C PHE A 4 -17.98 17.94 4.09
N GLY A 5 -17.48 16.92 3.38
CA GLY A 5 -16.56 17.09 2.25
C GLY A 5 -15.13 17.54 2.59
N GLU A 6 -14.78 17.64 3.88
CA GLU A 6 -13.39 17.91 4.30
C GLU A 6 -12.48 16.68 4.19
N ILE A 7 -13.05 15.49 4.04
CA ILE A 7 -12.33 14.22 3.96
C ILE A 7 -12.71 13.58 2.64
N LEU A 8 -11.71 13.19 1.85
CA LEU A 8 -11.89 12.48 0.59
C LEU A 8 -11.13 11.15 0.64
N LEU A 9 -11.82 10.05 0.36
CA LEU A 9 -11.21 8.73 0.17
C LEU A 9 -11.20 8.39 -1.32
N ILE A 10 -10.03 7.99 -1.81
CA ILE A 10 -9.83 7.62 -3.22
C ILE A 10 -9.40 6.16 -3.28
N SER A 11 -10.21 5.33 -3.93
CA SER A 11 -9.77 4.02 -4.39
C SER A 11 -9.16 4.17 -5.78
N CYS A 12 -7.92 3.71 -5.95
CA CYS A 12 -7.23 3.82 -7.21
C CYS A 12 -7.56 2.65 -8.15
N TYR A 13 -7.64 1.43 -7.63
CA TYR A 13 -7.90 0.25 -8.45
C TYR A 13 -8.09 -1.00 -7.59
N GLU A 14 -9.22 -1.69 -7.76
CA GLU A 14 -9.50 -2.96 -7.05
C GLU A 14 -10.03 -4.07 -7.98
N LEU A 15 -9.50 -4.15 -9.21
CA LEU A 15 -9.78 -5.26 -10.15
C LEU A 15 -11.28 -5.46 -10.46
N GLY A 16 -12.07 -4.38 -10.45
CA GLY A 16 -13.52 -4.45 -10.71
C GLY A 16 -14.38 -4.94 -9.55
N HIS A 17 -13.80 -5.13 -8.37
CA HIS A 17 -14.56 -5.38 -7.14
C HIS A 17 -15.05 -4.05 -6.56
N GLN A 18 -16.11 -4.13 -5.74
CA GLN A 18 -16.45 -3.01 -4.87
C GLN A 18 -15.21 -2.61 -4.07
N PRO A 19 -14.92 -1.31 -3.93
CA PRO A 19 -13.62 -0.85 -3.44
C PRO A 19 -13.52 -1.05 -1.91
N MET A 20 -13.27 -2.29 -1.50
CA MET A 20 -13.20 -2.75 -0.12
C MET A 20 -12.20 -1.94 0.69
N GLY A 21 -11.08 -1.53 0.06
CA GLY A 21 -10.06 -0.72 0.70
C GLY A 21 -10.60 0.59 1.25
N ILE A 22 -11.64 1.19 0.66
CA ILE A 22 -12.29 2.41 1.18
C ILE A 22 -13.61 2.13 1.92
N SER A 23 -14.30 1.02 1.63
CA SER A 23 -15.58 0.68 2.27
C SER A 23 -15.45 0.46 3.77
N MET A 24 -14.40 -0.24 4.21
CA MET A 24 -14.14 -0.47 5.63
C MET A 24 -13.82 0.83 6.39
N PRO A 25 -12.83 1.66 5.96
CA PRO A 25 -12.52 2.90 6.66
C PRO A 25 -13.67 3.92 6.60
N LEU A 26 -14.49 3.91 5.54
CA LEU A 26 -15.73 4.70 5.48
C LEU A 26 -16.62 4.43 6.69
N GLY A 27 -16.89 3.16 7.01
CA GLY A 27 -17.73 2.79 8.14
C GLY A 27 -17.14 3.22 9.49
N PHE A 28 -15.82 3.14 9.66
CA PHE A 28 -15.14 3.62 10.86
C PHE A 28 -15.23 5.15 11.01
N LEU A 29 -15.06 5.88 9.91
CA LEU A 29 -15.18 7.33 9.89
C LEU A 29 -16.61 7.80 10.16
N GLN A 30 -17.60 7.13 9.58
CA GLN A 30 -19.02 7.40 9.84
C GLN A 30 -19.38 7.18 11.31
N ARG A 31 -18.91 6.10 11.92
CA ARG A 31 -19.08 5.87 13.38
C ARG A 31 -18.41 6.95 14.22
N ALA A 32 -17.30 7.51 13.76
CA ALA A 32 -16.61 8.63 14.40
C ALA A 32 -17.25 10.02 14.10
N GLY A 33 -18.39 10.05 13.39
CA GLY A 33 -19.17 11.25 13.10
C GLY A 33 -18.70 12.06 11.88
N TYR A 34 -17.88 11.45 11.01
CA TYR A 34 -17.40 12.03 9.76
C TYR A 34 -18.24 11.58 8.57
N LEU A 35 -18.33 12.43 7.55
CA LEU A 35 -19.02 12.14 6.29
C LEU A 35 -18.06 12.41 5.13
N PRO A 36 -17.15 11.47 4.85
CA PRO A 36 -16.17 11.62 3.79
C PRO A 36 -16.79 11.46 2.41
N ASP A 37 -16.29 12.23 1.45
CA ASP A 37 -16.52 11.99 0.03
C ASP A 37 -15.69 10.80 -0.45
N ILE A 38 -16.18 10.16 -1.52
CA ILE A 38 -15.53 8.99 -2.13
C ILE A 38 -15.36 9.21 -3.63
N ILE A 39 -14.24 8.70 -4.15
CA ILE A 39 -14.00 8.51 -5.58
C ILE A 39 -13.43 7.09 -5.77
N ASP A 40 -14.02 6.30 -6.67
CA ASP A 40 -13.41 5.06 -7.16
C ASP A 40 -12.92 5.25 -8.60
N LEU A 41 -11.62 5.44 -8.77
CA LEU A 41 -11.02 5.70 -10.08
C LEU A 41 -11.10 4.52 -11.05
N SER A 42 -11.56 3.34 -10.60
CA SER A 42 -11.88 2.22 -11.47
C SER A 42 -13.09 2.51 -12.38
N VAL A 43 -13.99 3.39 -11.93
CA VAL A 43 -15.27 3.70 -12.61
C VAL A 43 -15.55 5.19 -12.74
N ASP A 44 -15.02 6.00 -11.82
CA ASP A 44 -15.17 7.46 -11.79
C ASP A 44 -13.97 8.16 -12.42
N ARG A 45 -14.20 9.43 -12.79
CA ARG A 45 -13.11 10.36 -13.09
C ARG A 45 -12.66 11.06 -11.81
N LEU A 46 -11.40 11.52 -11.81
CA LEU A 46 -10.88 12.35 -10.74
C LEU A 46 -11.64 13.69 -10.70
N ASP A 47 -12.40 13.92 -9.64
CA ASP A 47 -13.22 15.13 -9.46
C ASP A 47 -12.45 16.22 -8.70
N HIS A 48 -12.08 17.28 -9.43
CA HIS A 48 -11.33 18.39 -8.88
C HIS A 48 -12.12 19.22 -7.86
N GLN A 49 -13.46 19.22 -7.90
CA GLN A 49 -14.27 19.93 -6.91
C GLN A 49 -14.24 19.23 -5.55
N LYS A 50 -14.22 17.89 -5.52
CA LYS A 50 -14.03 17.14 -4.27
C LYS A 50 -12.63 17.37 -3.71
N ILE A 51 -11.60 17.37 -4.57
CA ILE A 51 -10.21 17.63 -4.16
C ILE A 51 -10.06 19.03 -3.56
N SER A 52 -10.64 20.06 -4.19
CA SER A 52 -10.47 21.44 -3.73
C SER A 52 -11.10 21.69 -2.35
N ARG A 53 -12.12 20.91 -1.96
CA ARG A 53 -12.78 21.00 -0.64
C ARG A 53 -12.06 20.19 0.43
N ALA A 54 -11.51 19.04 0.08
CA ALA A 54 -10.90 18.11 1.04
C ALA A 54 -9.68 18.69 1.75
N ARG A 55 -9.69 18.72 3.08
CA ARG A 55 -8.50 19.03 3.92
C ARG A 55 -7.64 17.78 4.11
N PHE A 56 -8.27 16.61 4.13
CA PHE A 56 -7.61 15.31 4.19
C PHE A 56 -7.98 14.47 2.97
N ILE A 57 -6.98 13.86 2.34
CA ILE A 57 -7.15 12.97 1.20
C ILE A 57 -6.46 11.63 1.51
N GLY A 58 -7.27 10.58 1.64
CA GLY A 58 -6.81 9.21 1.83
C GLY A 58 -6.78 8.45 0.51
N ILE A 59 -5.64 7.92 0.12
CA ILE A 59 -5.47 7.13 -1.12
C ILE A 59 -5.23 5.66 -0.77
N SER A 60 -6.18 4.80 -1.13
CA SER A 60 -6.10 3.36 -0.92
C SER A 60 -5.17 2.69 -1.94
N VAL A 61 -4.20 1.93 -1.43
CA VAL A 61 -3.19 1.21 -2.22
C VAL A 61 -3.08 -0.25 -1.77
N PRO A 62 -4.10 -1.09 -2.03
CA PRO A 62 -4.10 -2.50 -1.64
C PRO A 62 -3.11 -3.35 -2.45
N MET A 63 -2.65 -2.84 -3.60
CA MET A 63 -1.71 -3.51 -4.50
C MET A 63 -0.74 -2.52 -5.17
N HIS A 64 0.33 -3.03 -5.77
CA HIS A 64 1.35 -2.20 -6.44
C HIS A 64 0.78 -1.39 -7.62
N THR A 65 -0.18 -1.93 -8.38
CA THR A 65 -0.82 -1.18 -9.48
C THR A 65 -1.58 0.04 -8.96
N ALA A 66 -2.37 -0.15 -7.89
CA ALA A 66 -3.07 0.93 -7.22
C ALA A 66 -2.09 1.98 -6.67
N LEU A 67 -0.93 1.55 -6.13
CA LEU A 67 0.12 2.47 -5.68
C LEU A 67 0.64 3.37 -6.79
N ARG A 68 0.96 2.80 -7.97
CA ARG A 68 1.46 3.58 -9.09
C ARG A 68 0.45 4.60 -9.60
N LEU A 69 -0.83 4.23 -9.65
CA LEU A 69 -1.90 5.17 -9.99
C LEU A 69 -2.07 6.23 -8.90
N GLY A 70 -2.08 5.82 -7.63
CA GLY A 70 -2.19 6.71 -6.49
C GLY A 70 -1.07 7.75 -6.42
N ALA A 71 0.17 7.39 -6.76
CA ALA A 71 1.27 8.35 -6.85
C ALA A 71 1.03 9.43 -7.91
N ARG A 72 0.44 9.07 -9.06
CA ARG A 72 0.04 10.05 -10.09
C ARG A 72 -1.10 10.93 -9.60
N VAL A 73 -2.10 10.34 -8.95
CA VAL A 73 -3.23 11.07 -8.35
C VAL A 73 -2.74 12.06 -7.31
N ALA A 74 -1.80 11.68 -6.44
CA ALA A 74 -1.21 12.59 -5.46
C ALA A 74 -0.54 13.80 -6.14
N GLY A 75 0.13 13.59 -7.27
CA GLY A 75 0.67 14.68 -8.09
C GLY A 75 -0.41 15.64 -8.60
N GLU A 76 -1.53 15.12 -9.13
CA GLU A 76 -2.65 15.95 -9.57
C GLU A 76 -3.35 16.66 -8.41
N VAL A 77 -3.52 15.98 -7.28
CA VAL A 77 -4.06 16.56 -6.05
C VAL A 77 -3.20 17.75 -5.61
N ARG A 78 -1.86 17.62 -5.61
CA ARG A 78 -0.96 18.74 -5.24
C ARG A 78 -1.08 19.94 -6.17
N LYS A 79 -1.40 19.74 -7.45
CA LYS A 79 -1.65 20.85 -8.38
C LYS A 79 -2.94 21.59 -8.06
N VAL A 80 -3.97 20.87 -7.62
CA VAL A 80 -5.31 21.44 -7.33
C VAL A 80 -5.38 22.01 -5.91
N LYS A 81 -4.81 21.31 -4.93
CA LYS A 81 -4.81 21.67 -3.52
C LYS A 81 -3.46 21.33 -2.87
N PRO A 82 -2.49 22.26 -2.94
CA PRO A 82 -1.14 22.06 -2.40
C PRO A 82 -1.11 21.74 -0.90
N ASP A 83 -2.04 22.31 -0.13
CA ASP A 83 -2.04 22.24 1.34
C ASP A 83 -2.86 21.08 1.92
N ALA A 84 -3.49 20.24 1.09
CA ALA A 84 -4.25 19.09 1.58
C ALA A 84 -3.32 18.05 2.23
N HIS A 85 -3.70 17.47 3.36
CA HIS A 85 -2.95 16.34 3.92
C HIS A 85 -3.20 15.09 3.09
N ILE A 86 -2.17 14.54 2.44
CA ILE A 86 -2.27 13.32 1.63
C ILE A 86 -1.74 12.13 2.43
N CYS A 87 -2.63 11.19 2.72
CA CYS A 87 -2.29 9.93 3.38
C CYS A 87 -2.45 8.76 2.41
N PHE A 88 -1.40 7.96 2.22
CA PHE A 88 -1.53 6.67 1.57
C PHE A 88 -1.84 5.59 2.59
N PHE A 89 -2.77 4.69 2.30
CA PHE A 89 -3.06 3.59 3.19
C PHE A 89 -3.32 2.27 2.48
N GLY A 90 -3.12 1.17 3.19
CA GLY A 90 -3.21 -0.19 2.65
C GLY A 90 -1.87 -0.92 2.70
N LEU A 91 -1.87 -2.21 2.36
CA LEU A 91 -0.70 -3.07 2.50
C LEU A 91 0.56 -2.51 1.82
N TYR A 92 0.41 -1.88 0.66
CA TYR A 92 1.56 -1.35 -0.10
C TYR A 92 2.00 0.04 0.36
N ALA A 93 1.22 0.73 1.19
CA ALA A 93 1.60 2.04 1.70
C ALA A 93 2.79 1.95 2.67
N SER A 94 2.73 1.05 3.66
CA SER A 94 3.85 0.87 4.60
C SER A 94 5.08 0.26 3.95
N LEU A 95 4.89 -0.71 3.04
CA LEU A 95 5.99 -1.35 2.32
C LEU A 95 6.78 -0.37 1.44
N ASN A 96 6.17 0.74 1.03
CA ASN A 96 6.78 1.76 0.17
C ASN A 96 6.77 3.13 0.84
N ALA A 97 6.76 3.19 2.17
CA ALA A 97 6.58 4.43 2.92
C ALA A 97 7.63 5.48 2.57
N GLU A 98 8.91 5.09 2.53
CA GLU A 98 10.01 6.00 2.17
C GLU A 98 9.81 6.65 0.79
N TYR A 99 9.46 5.84 -0.21
CA TYR A 99 9.16 6.33 -1.55
C TYR A 99 7.96 7.28 -1.54
N LEU A 100 6.84 6.89 -0.94
CA LEU A 100 5.62 7.69 -0.95
C LEU A 100 5.80 9.04 -0.23
N LEU A 101 6.47 9.04 0.93
CA LEU A 101 6.75 10.25 1.71
C LEU A 101 7.71 11.21 0.99
N ALA A 102 8.66 10.69 0.21
CA ALA A 102 9.53 11.50 -0.63
C ALA A 102 8.79 12.09 -1.85
N HIS A 103 7.70 11.46 -2.32
CA HIS A 103 7.02 11.78 -3.57
C HIS A 103 5.60 12.36 -3.39
N GLY A 104 5.33 13.01 -2.26
CA GLY A 104 4.16 13.88 -2.07
C GLY A 104 3.13 13.41 -1.05
N ALA A 105 3.33 12.24 -0.42
CA ALA A 105 2.57 11.85 0.76
C ALA A 105 3.07 12.58 2.02
N ASP A 106 2.14 12.94 2.91
CA ASP A 106 2.45 13.48 4.24
C ASP A 106 2.49 12.37 5.30
N SER A 107 1.69 11.33 5.09
CA SER A 107 1.66 10.15 5.94
C SER A 107 1.38 8.86 5.17
N THR A 108 1.78 7.74 5.75
CA THR A 108 1.45 6.40 5.26
C THR A 108 0.99 5.48 6.39
N ILE A 109 -0.02 4.65 6.14
CA ILE A 109 -0.56 3.69 7.11
C ILE A 109 -0.66 2.32 6.44
N GLY A 110 -0.08 1.27 7.02
CA GLY A 110 -0.19 -0.09 6.47
C GLY A 110 -0.75 -1.08 7.46
N GLY A 111 -1.18 -2.25 6.97
CA GLY A 111 -1.80 -3.28 7.80
C GLY A 111 -3.22 -2.88 8.21
N GLU A 112 -3.46 -2.81 9.52
CA GLU A 112 -4.72 -2.37 10.14
C GLU A 112 -4.78 -0.84 10.16
N PHE A 113 -5.45 -0.25 9.18
CA PHE A 113 -5.41 1.20 8.96
C PHE A 113 -6.65 1.94 9.48
N GLU A 114 -7.71 1.26 9.89
CA GLU A 114 -8.99 1.85 10.24
C GLU A 114 -8.90 2.78 11.47
N THR A 115 -8.37 2.25 12.57
CA THR A 115 -8.18 3.03 13.81
C THR A 115 -7.15 4.14 13.62
N PRO A 116 -5.94 3.87 13.08
CA PRO A 116 -4.96 4.94 12.84
C PRO A 116 -5.46 6.03 11.90
N LEU A 117 -6.29 5.71 10.91
CA LEU A 117 -6.86 6.69 9.98
C LEU A 117 -7.83 7.63 10.70
N VAL A 118 -8.71 7.09 11.55
CA VAL A 118 -9.63 7.90 12.38
C VAL A 118 -8.84 8.78 13.35
N GLU A 119 -7.81 8.25 14.00
CA GLU A 119 -6.94 9.02 14.91
C GLU A 119 -6.22 10.15 14.19
N LEU A 120 -5.65 9.86 13.00
CA LEU A 120 -4.97 10.85 12.17
C LEU A 120 -5.91 11.98 11.74
N ILE A 121 -7.10 11.66 11.26
CA ILE A 121 -8.09 12.66 10.84
C ILE A 121 -8.56 13.49 12.04
N ASN A 122 -8.76 12.88 13.21
CA ASN A 122 -9.08 13.61 14.43
C ASN A 122 -7.97 14.60 14.82
N ALA A 123 -6.72 14.17 14.79
CA ALA A 123 -5.54 14.98 15.12
C ALA A 123 -5.38 16.16 14.16
N LEU A 124 -5.56 15.94 12.86
CA LEU A 124 -5.48 16.97 11.83
C LEU A 124 -6.58 18.03 11.95
N LEU A 125 -7.81 17.61 12.26
CA LEU A 125 -8.94 18.53 12.34
C LEU A 125 -9.05 19.24 13.69
N LYS A 126 -8.36 18.75 14.74
CA LYS A 126 -8.31 19.38 16.08
C LYS A 126 -6.99 20.13 16.35
N GLU A 127 -6.16 20.34 15.32
CA GLU A 127 -4.90 21.09 15.36
C GLU A 127 -3.84 20.52 16.32
N GLY A 128 -3.48 19.25 16.14
CA GLY A 128 -2.31 18.69 16.81
C GLY A 128 -1.90 17.34 16.24
N ILE A 129 -0.95 17.31 15.31
CA ILE A 129 -0.34 16.07 14.83
C ILE A 129 0.70 15.62 15.87
N SER A 130 0.33 14.67 16.72
CA SER A 130 1.26 13.94 17.58
C SER A 130 1.72 12.64 16.91
N GLN A 131 2.70 11.94 17.49
CA GLN A 131 3.07 10.60 17.03
C GLN A 131 1.88 9.65 17.22
N ILE A 132 1.28 9.22 16.11
CA ILE A 132 0.16 8.27 16.09
C ILE A 132 0.70 6.88 15.79
N LYS A 133 0.32 5.90 16.60
CA LYS A 133 0.76 4.51 16.43
C LYS A 133 0.27 3.98 15.08
N GLY A 134 1.17 3.38 14.30
CA GLY A 134 0.86 2.82 12.99
C GLY A 134 0.84 3.84 11.84
N VAL A 135 1.10 5.13 12.11
CA VAL A 135 1.22 6.16 11.09
C VAL A 135 2.69 6.54 10.92
N SER A 136 3.21 6.43 9.70
CA SER A 136 4.52 6.97 9.36
C SER A 136 4.35 8.35 8.72
N PHE A 137 5.07 9.35 9.22
CA PHE A 137 5.01 10.72 8.72
C PHE A 137 6.25 11.07 7.91
N LYS A 138 6.11 12.05 7.02
CA LYS A 138 7.24 12.68 6.33
C LYS A 138 8.18 13.28 7.37
N LYS A 139 9.37 12.70 7.51
CA LYS A 139 10.41 13.27 8.39
C LYS A 139 10.94 14.55 7.75
N PRO A 140 11.18 15.63 8.52
CA PRO A 140 11.97 16.73 8.03
C PRO A 140 13.33 16.16 7.61
N TYR A 141 13.76 16.43 6.38
CA TYR A 141 15.08 16.04 5.93
C TYR A 141 16.11 16.89 6.69
N PHE A 142 16.81 16.27 7.63
CA PHE A 142 18.02 16.82 8.21
C PHE A 142 19.20 16.20 7.44
N PRO A 143 19.99 16.96 6.67
CA PRO A 143 21.22 16.43 6.12
C PRO A 143 22.14 16.08 7.28
N SER A 144 22.28 14.78 7.60
CA SER A 144 23.33 14.33 8.51
C SER A 144 24.64 14.40 7.74
N LEU A 145 25.47 15.41 8.02
CA LEU A 145 26.86 15.49 7.56
C LEU A 145 27.78 14.46 8.26
N SER A 146 27.30 13.24 8.44
CA SER A 146 28.10 12.08 8.83
C SER A 146 28.23 11.19 7.61
N GLY A 147 29.06 11.64 6.66
CA GLY A 147 29.60 10.79 5.61
C GLY A 147 30.45 9.69 6.25
N ALA A 148 29.82 8.58 6.61
CA ALA A 148 30.55 7.34 6.78
C ALA A 148 31.04 6.95 5.37
N PRO A 149 32.36 6.80 5.14
CA PRO A 149 32.85 6.39 3.84
C PRO A 149 32.23 5.03 3.51
N PHE A 150 31.60 4.96 2.34
CA PHE A 150 31.14 3.72 1.76
C PHE A 150 32.38 2.86 1.49
N VAL A 151 32.69 1.94 2.41
CA VAL A 151 33.79 1.00 2.25
C VAL A 151 33.33 -0.08 1.27
N TRP A 152 33.86 -0.02 0.05
CA TRP A 152 33.83 -1.15 -0.87
C TRP A 152 34.74 -2.22 -0.28
N THR A 153 34.19 -3.30 0.28
CA THR A 153 35.02 -4.47 0.57
C THR A 153 35.39 -5.08 -0.77
N ALA A 154 36.65 -4.88 -1.16
CA ALA A 154 37.23 -5.58 -2.29
C ALA A 154 37.03 -7.09 -2.09
N ARG A 155 36.45 -7.76 -3.09
CA ARG A 155 36.38 -9.23 -3.12
C ARG A 155 37.81 -9.75 -2.97
N PRO A 156 38.13 -10.57 -1.95
CA PRO A 156 39.45 -11.19 -1.92
C PRO A 156 39.58 -12.10 -3.13
N ASN A 157 40.64 -11.90 -3.91
CA ASN A 157 40.99 -12.77 -5.02
C ASN A 157 41.18 -14.19 -4.47
N ALA A 158 40.33 -15.12 -4.91
CA ALA A 158 40.49 -16.54 -4.64
C ALA A 158 41.63 -17.09 -5.49
N ALA A 159 42.87 -16.87 -5.07
CA ALA A 159 44.05 -17.44 -5.71
C ALA A 159 45.19 -17.63 -4.71
N SER A 160 45.08 -18.64 -3.83
CA SER A 160 46.20 -19.48 -3.40
C SER A 160 45.77 -20.43 -2.29
N ALA A 161 45.62 -21.71 -2.61
CA ALA A 161 46.03 -22.86 -1.80
C ALA A 161 45.47 -24.14 -2.44
N ALA A 162 46.12 -24.58 -3.53
CA ALA A 162 46.02 -25.95 -3.97
C ALA A 162 46.81 -26.83 -2.97
N SER A 163 46.11 -27.52 -2.09
CA SER A 163 46.67 -28.67 -1.37
C SER A 163 45.57 -29.65 -0.98
N SER A 164 45.40 -30.65 -1.87
CA SER A 164 45.10 -32.05 -1.54
C SER A 164 44.12 -32.33 -0.40
N LEU A 165 42.82 -32.48 -0.75
CA LEU A 165 41.86 -33.24 0.06
C LEU A 165 41.27 -34.39 -0.76
N ARG A 166 41.60 -35.61 -0.32
CA ARG A 166 41.12 -36.87 -0.85
C ARG A 166 39.58 -36.89 -0.83
N ARG A 167 38.94 -37.12 -1.97
CA ARG A 167 37.49 -37.35 -2.06
C ARG A 167 37.14 -38.69 -1.40
N ALA A 168 36.54 -38.64 -0.21
CA ALA A 168 35.77 -39.77 0.31
C ALA A 168 34.43 -39.84 -0.46
N ARG A 169 34.26 -40.90 -1.27
CA ARG A 169 32.99 -41.25 -1.93
C ARG A 169 32.06 -41.87 -0.89
N THR A 170 31.04 -41.14 -0.46
CA THR A 170 29.87 -41.74 0.21
C THR A 170 28.79 -41.98 -0.85
N LYS A 171 28.51 -43.26 -1.15
CA LYS A 171 27.36 -43.65 -1.98
C LYS A 171 26.07 -43.33 -1.21
N ARG A 172 25.31 -42.33 -1.65
CA ARG A 172 23.89 -42.20 -1.27
C ARG A 172 23.05 -42.98 -2.27
N LYS A 173 22.18 -43.86 -1.75
CA LYS A 173 21.17 -44.57 -2.51
C LYS A 173 20.22 -43.55 -3.15
N THR A 174 20.14 -43.58 -4.48
CA THR A 174 19.17 -42.87 -5.29
C THR A 174 17.82 -43.57 -5.14
N THR A 175 16.83 -42.91 -4.54
CA THR A 175 15.42 -43.22 -4.78
C THR A 175 14.89 -42.21 -5.78
N ASP A 176 14.72 -42.70 -7.00
CA ASP A 176 14.10 -42.04 -8.14
C ASP A 176 12.64 -41.67 -7.79
N ARG A 177 12.36 -40.38 -7.58
CA ARG A 177 11.01 -39.82 -7.72
C ARG A 177 11.07 -38.78 -8.83
N ARG A 178 11.01 -39.26 -10.07
CA ARG A 178 10.47 -38.54 -11.22
C ARG A 178 9.12 -37.91 -10.85
N ILE A 179 9.13 -36.61 -10.55
CA ILE A 179 7.92 -35.79 -10.57
C ILE A 179 7.89 -35.13 -11.94
N CYS A 180 6.97 -35.63 -12.76
CA CYS A 180 6.71 -35.22 -14.11
C CYS A 180 6.35 -33.73 -14.19
N ARG A 181 6.94 -33.07 -15.17
CA ARG A 181 6.52 -31.77 -15.70
C ARG A 181 5.07 -31.85 -16.21
N ASN A 182 4.34 -30.76 -15.99
CA ASN A 182 3.29 -30.25 -16.87
C ASN A 182 2.00 -31.07 -17.01
N GLN A 183 0.99 -30.75 -16.19
CA GLN A 183 -0.42 -30.77 -16.62
C GLN A 183 -1.21 -29.61 -15.98
N PRO A 184 -2.03 -28.87 -16.75
CA PRO A 184 -2.89 -27.81 -16.23
C PRO A 184 -4.14 -28.40 -15.57
N GLY A 185 -4.35 -28.09 -14.29
CA GLY A 185 -5.56 -28.47 -13.55
C GLY A 185 -6.69 -27.49 -13.81
N VAL A 186 -7.58 -27.83 -14.74
CA VAL A 186 -8.92 -27.27 -14.84
C VAL A 186 -9.81 -28.02 -13.83
N PRO A 187 -10.58 -27.37 -12.95
CA PRO A 187 -11.54 -28.08 -12.11
C PRO A 187 -12.83 -28.34 -12.89
N ALA A 188 -13.05 -29.59 -13.29
CA ALA A 188 -14.34 -30.05 -13.79
C ALA A 188 -15.26 -30.37 -12.60
N TYR A 189 -16.34 -29.57 -12.49
CA TYR A 189 -17.68 -29.90 -11.98
C TYR A 189 -17.80 -30.85 -10.77
N LEU A 190 -18.46 -30.40 -9.70
CA LEU A 190 -19.77 -30.97 -9.35
C LEU A 190 -20.54 -30.11 -8.31
N PHE A 191 -21.72 -29.64 -8.75
CA PHE A 191 -23.04 -29.67 -8.06
C PHE A 191 -23.13 -29.03 -6.67
N THR A 192 -23.93 -27.97 -6.46
CA THR A 192 -25.40 -28.01 -6.53
C THR A 192 -25.99 -26.58 -6.64
N LEU A 193 -26.91 -26.35 -7.57
CA LEU A 193 -27.83 -25.21 -7.54
C LEU A 193 -29.26 -25.70 -7.85
N PRO A 194 -30.28 -25.33 -7.06
CA PRO A 194 -31.66 -25.58 -7.40
C PRO A 194 -32.17 -24.57 -8.44
N HIS A 195 -32.98 -25.08 -9.36
CA HIS A 195 -33.69 -24.37 -10.41
C HIS A 195 -34.57 -23.23 -9.86
N TYR A 196 -34.48 -22.06 -10.49
CA TYR A 196 -35.57 -21.07 -10.50
C TYR A 196 -35.95 -20.75 -11.96
N PRO A 197 -37.25 -20.73 -12.30
CA PRO A 197 -37.72 -20.51 -13.66
C PRO A 197 -37.71 -19.03 -14.03
N CYS A 198 -37.44 -18.75 -15.30
CA CYS A 198 -37.54 -17.42 -15.90
C CYS A 198 -39.00 -17.00 -16.10
N LEU A 199 -39.37 -15.84 -15.56
CA LEU A 199 -40.37 -14.89 -16.07
C LEU A 199 -39.92 -13.48 -15.69
#